data_AF-A0A2E8DS92-F1
#
_entry.id   AF-A0A2E8DS92-F1
#
_cell.length_a   1.000
_cell.length_b   1.000
_cell.length_c   1.000
_cell.angle_alpha   90.00
_cell.angle_beta   90.00
_cell.angle_gamma   90.00
#
_symmetry.space_group_name_H-M   'P 1'
#
loop_
_entity.id
_entity.type
_entity.pdbx_description
1 polymer ?
#
loop_
_entity_poly.entity_id
_entity_poly.type
_entity_poly.pdbx_seq_one_letter_code
_entity_poly.pdbx_strand_id
1 'polypeptide(L)'
;MKIAYFDCFSGISGDMTLGALVDTGVDPQHITEKLTKLNVNNEFTLTFEQTKKQGISGTKALVSQTSDCHHSRHLADIFCLLDESKLDEKVIGQSKKIFDRLATAEANVHQMPKSEVHLHEVSAIDSIVDIVGSVIALDILNVEKIFASPISVGTGFVRCSHGLMPVPVPGTMELLKDVTIRQTQIRKELVTPTGAAIITTLAAGFGPMPELTVMQTGYGAGSRDLPETPNLLRVIIGEKKTA
;
A
#
# COMPACT_ATOMS: atom_id res chain seq x y z
N MET A 1 20.43 10.03 -8.02
CA MET A 1 19.28 9.13 -8.12
C MET A 1 18.56 9.08 -6.78
N LYS A 2 17.29 9.48 -6.73
CA LYS A 2 16.46 9.50 -5.52
C LYS A 2 15.80 8.14 -5.27
N ILE A 3 16.06 7.58 -4.09
CA ILE A 3 15.61 6.26 -3.66
C ILE A 3 14.60 6.41 -2.53
N ALA A 4 13.54 5.60 -2.57
CA ALA A 4 12.74 5.27 -1.38
C ALA A 4 13.03 3.83 -0.97
N TYR A 5 13.47 3.65 0.27
CA TYR A 5 13.63 2.33 0.88
C TYR A 5 12.50 2.06 1.87
N PHE A 6 11.73 1.01 1.61
CA PHE A 6 10.62 0.57 2.45
C PHE A 6 11.13 -0.48 3.43
N ASP A 7 11.24 -0.10 4.69
CA ASP A 7 11.59 -1.01 5.76
C ASP A 7 10.33 -1.63 6.38
N CYS A 8 9.95 -2.78 5.83
CA CYS A 8 8.74 -3.55 6.16
C CYS A 8 8.91 -4.40 7.44
N PHE A 9 9.55 -3.85 8.48
CA PHE A 9 9.89 -4.60 9.69
C PHE A 9 8.65 -5.09 10.47
N SER A 10 7.52 -4.38 10.37
CA SER A 10 6.22 -4.71 10.98
C SER A 10 5.17 -5.13 9.94
N GLY A 11 5.61 -5.46 8.73
CA GLY A 11 4.73 -5.69 7.58
C GLY A 11 4.41 -4.40 6.81
N ILE A 12 3.30 -4.42 6.07
CA ILE A 12 2.88 -3.35 5.17
C ILE A 12 1.39 -3.44 4.82
N SER A 13 0.71 -2.31 4.84
CA SER A 13 -0.67 -2.15 4.35
C SER A 13 -0.81 -0.87 3.52
N GLY A 14 -1.96 -0.68 2.87
CA GLY A 14 -2.24 0.50 2.05
C GLY A 14 -2.15 1.79 2.86
N ASP A 15 -2.93 1.89 3.94
CA ASP A 15 -2.94 3.00 4.91
C ASP A 15 -1.55 3.29 5.51
N MET A 16 -0.79 2.25 5.86
CA MET A 16 0.59 2.40 6.33
C MET A 16 1.51 2.95 5.24
N THR A 17 1.31 2.55 3.98
CA THR A 17 2.12 3.06 2.86
C THR A 17 1.86 4.54 2.63
N LEU A 18 0.59 4.92 2.52
CA LEU A 18 0.19 6.31 2.33
C LEU A 18 0.60 7.19 3.52
N GLY A 19 0.36 6.72 4.74
CA GLY A 19 0.76 7.41 5.97
C GLY A 19 2.27 7.60 6.06
N ALA A 20 3.08 6.58 5.74
CA ALA A 20 4.54 6.70 5.78
C ALA A 20 5.05 7.73 4.80
N LEU A 21 4.48 7.80 3.59
CA LEU A 21 4.87 8.77 2.57
C LEU A 21 4.50 10.20 2.97
N VAL A 22 3.34 10.43 3.57
CA VAL A 22 2.99 11.73 4.16
C VAL A 22 3.98 12.10 5.27
N ASP A 23 4.32 11.15 6.14
CA ASP A 23 5.24 11.38 7.26
C ASP A 23 6.67 11.71 6.80
N THR A 24 7.05 11.42 5.55
CA THR A 24 8.34 11.90 4.98
C THR A 24 8.36 13.41 4.71
N GLY A 25 7.21 14.09 4.82
CA GLY A 25 7.04 15.53 4.59
C GLY A 25 6.23 15.88 3.33
N VAL A 26 5.50 14.92 2.74
CA VAL A 26 4.56 15.22 1.66
C VAL A 26 3.32 15.89 2.25
N ASP A 27 2.96 17.07 1.74
CA ASP A 27 1.75 17.76 2.15
C ASP A 27 0.50 16.94 1.82
N PRO A 28 -0.30 16.52 2.83
CA PRO A 28 -1.57 15.83 2.63
C PRO A 28 -2.52 16.53 1.65
N GLN A 29 -2.52 17.87 1.64
CA GLN A 29 -3.43 18.64 0.81
C GLN A 29 -3.16 18.39 -0.69
N HIS A 30 -1.89 18.32 -1.10
CA HIS A 30 -1.53 18.02 -2.49
C HIS A 30 -1.98 16.62 -2.93
N ILE A 31 -1.95 15.64 -2.02
CA ILE A 31 -2.45 14.29 -2.30
C ILE A 31 -3.96 14.34 -2.49
N THR A 32 -4.69 14.97 -1.55
CA THR A 32 -6.14 15.10 -1.61
C THR A 32 -6.59 15.85 -2.87
N GLU A 33 -5.94 16.96 -3.21
CA GLU A 33 -6.19 17.72 -4.43
C GLU A 33 -5.99 16.89 -5.69
N LYS A 34 -4.91 16.10 -5.78
CA LYS A 34 -4.69 15.19 -6.92
C LYS A 34 -5.74 14.07 -6.94
N LEU A 35 -6.08 13.48 -5.80
CA LEU A 35 -7.14 12.47 -5.71
C LEU A 35 -8.49 13.01 -6.17
N THR A 36 -8.74 14.32 -6.04
CA THR A 36 -10.01 14.90 -6.53
C THR A 36 -10.26 14.71 -8.03
N LYS A 37 -9.17 14.49 -8.79
CA LYS A 37 -9.17 14.29 -10.23
C LYS A 37 -9.67 12.90 -10.65
N LEU A 38 -9.86 11.98 -9.71
CA LEU A 38 -10.48 10.67 -9.93
C LEU A 38 -12.01 10.75 -10.02
N ASN A 39 -12.62 11.90 -9.68
CA ASN A 39 -14.07 12.09 -9.65
C ASN A 39 -14.82 11.18 -8.64
N VAL A 40 -14.14 10.69 -7.59
CA VAL A 40 -14.73 9.84 -6.52
C VAL A 40 -14.85 10.56 -5.17
N ASN A 41 -14.82 11.88 -5.21
CA ASN A 41 -14.65 12.74 -4.03
C ASN A 41 -15.85 12.69 -3.08
N ASN A 42 -17.00 12.27 -3.61
CA ASN A 42 -18.24 12.11 -2.85
C ASN A 42 -18.34 10.73 -2.18
N GLU A 43 -17.36 9.85 -2.37
CA GLU A 43 -17.37 8.47 -1.86
C GLU A 43 -16.49 8.27 -0.63
N PHE A 44 -15.57 9.18 -0.35
CA PHE A 44 -14.66 9.05 0.78
C PHE A 44 -14.27 10.39 1.41
N THR A 45 -13.85 10.32 2.67
CA THR A 45 -13.01 11.33 3.30
C THR A 45 -11.64 10.71 3.60
N LEU A 46 -10.59 11.51 3.43
CA LEU A 46 -9.21 11.13 3.75
C LEU A 46 -8.67 12.10 4.78
N THR A 47 -8.29 11.59 5.95
CA THR A 47 -7.63 12.35 7.00
C THR A 47 -6.29 11.72 7.37
N PHE A 48 -5.41 12.54 7.93
CA PHE A 48 -4.10 12.11 8.41
C PHE A 48 -3.95 12.52 9.86
N GLU A 49 -3.64 11.57 10.72
CA GLU A 49 -3.51 11.79 12.16
C GLU A 49 -2.12 11.40 12.65
N GLN A 50 -1.51 12.28 13.43
CA GLN A 50 -0.28 11.94 14.16
C GLN A 50 -0.63 11.00 15.30
N THR A 51 0.08 9.87 15.37
CA THR A 51 -0.14 8.84 16.38
C THR A 51 1.18 8.30 16.90
N LYS A 52 1.13 7.50 17.96
CA LYS A 52 2.30 6.83 18.54
C LYS A 52 2.05 5.33 18.65
N LYS A 53 3.00 4.53 18.19
CA LYS A 53 3.06 3.08 18.40
C LYS A 53 4.29 2.76 19.23
N GLN A 54 4.09 2.22 20.43
CA GLN A 54 5.17 1.92 21.38
C GLN A 54 6.16 3.08 21.59
N GLY A 55 5.66 4.32 21.66
CA GLY A 55 6.49 5.52 21.86
C GLY A 55 7.11 6.12 20.60
N ILE A 56 7.01 5.45 19.44
CA ILE A 56 7.47 5.97 18.15
C ILE A 56 6.32 6.70 17.46
N SER A 57 6.55 7.96 17.08
CA SER A 57 5.57 8.76 16.32
C SER A 57 5.47 8.30 14.86
N GLY A 58 4.30 8.46 14.26
CA GLY A 58 4.07 8.31 12.84
C GLY A 58 2.71 8.83 12.42
N THR A 59 2.44 8.82 11.13
CA THR A 59 1.18 9.27 10.53
C THR A 59 0.28 8.09 10.22
N LYS A 60 -0.98 8.17 10.66
CA LYS A 60 -2.04 7.25 10.28
C LYS A 60 -2.88 7.88 9.17
N ALA A 61 -2.98 7.21 8.02
CA ALA A 61 -3.96 7.56 6.98
C ALA A 61 -5.30 6.91 7.33
N LEU A 62 -6.38 7.68 7.23
CA LEU A 62 -7.73 7.25 7.56
C LEU A 62 -8.64 7.55 6.37
N VAL A 63 -9.08 6.50 5.69
CA VAL A 63 -10.08 6.59 4.63
C VAL A 63 -11.43 6.18 5.23
N SER A 64 -12.40 7.09 5.25
CA SER A 64 -13.77 6.79 5.67
C SER A 64 -14.71 6.90 4.48
N GLN A 65 -15.56 5.90 4.26
CA GLN A 65 -16.56 5.94 3.19
C GLN A 65 -17.70 6.87 3.59
N THR A 66 -18.16 7.73 2.68
CA THR A 66 -19.20 8.74 2.95
C THR A 66 -20.61 8.26 2.64
N SER A 67 -20.77 7.10 2.01
CA SER A 67 -22.07 6.52 1.67
C SER A 67 -22.04 5.00 1.82
N ASP A 68 -23.19 4.39 2.16
CA ASP A 68 -23.40 2.93 2.27
C ASP A 68 -23.35 2.21 0.89
N CYS A 69 -22.79 2.86 -0.12
CA CYS A 69 -22.70 2.35 -1.47
C CYS A 69 -21.52 1.37 -1.56
N HIS A 70 -21.76 0.11 -1.19
CA HIS A 70 -20.86 -1.01 -1.49
C HIS A 70 -20.86 -1.33 -3.00
N HIS A 71 -20.40 -0.39 -3.83
CA HIS A 71 -20.10 -0.68 -5.23
C HIS A 71 -18.79 -1.47 -5.25
N SER A 72 -18.90 -2.80 -5.25
CA SER A 72 -17.77 -3.63 -5.67
C SER A 72 -17.48 -3.30 -7.12
N ARG A 73 -16.34 -2.64 -7.36
CA ARG A 73 -15.84 -2.32 -8.69
C ARG A 73 -15.09 -3.50 -9.26
N HIS A 74 -15.37 -3.84 -10.51
CA HIS A 74 -14.51 -4.73 -11.27
C HIS A 74 -13.22 -4.01 -11.67
N LEU A 75 -12.20 -4.79 -12.04
CA LEU A 75 -10.94 -4.23 -12.54
C LEU A 75 -11.16 -3.26 -13.71
N ALA A 76 -12.09 -3.59 -14.61
CA ALA A 76 -12.44 -2.75 -15.75
C ALA A 76 -12.98 -1.37 -15.31
N ASP A 77 -13.81 -1.33 -14.27
CA ASP A 77 -14.35 -0.08 -13.73
C ASP A 77 -13.23 0.78 -13.13
N ILE A 78 -12.28 0.17 -12.41
CA ILE A 78 -11.12 0.87 -11.84
C ILE A 78 -10.22 1.42 -12.96
N PHE A 79 -10.02 0.66 -14.04
CA PHE A 79 -9.21 1.12 -15.16
C PHE A 79 -9.88 2.27 -15.91
N CYS A 80 -11.20 2.18 -16.14
CA CYS A 80 -11.99 3.26 -16.71
C CYS A 80 -11.90 4.52 -15.84
N LEU A 81 -12.07 4.36 -14.52
CA LEU A 81 -11.93 5.46 -13.55
C LEU A 81 -10.58 6.16 -13.65
N LEU A 82 -9.50 5.38 -13.76
CA LEU A 82 -8.14 5.92 -13.90
C LEU A 82 -7.93 6.60 -15.26
N ASP A 83 -8.47 6.04 -16.35
CA ASP A 83 -8.34 6.60 -17.71
C ASP A 83 -9.12 7.91 -17.89
N GLU A 84 -10.29 8.03 -17.27
CA GLU A 84 -11.12 9.23 -17.31
C GLU A 84 -10.65 10.32 -16.33
N SER A 85 -9.70 9.97 -15.46
CA SER A 85 -9.12 10.92 -14.50
C SER A 85 -8.21 11.95 -15.18
N LYS A 86 -7.99 13.08 -14.51
CA LYS A 86 -7.01 14.10 -14.93
C LYS A 86 -5.65 13.95 -14.25
N LEU A 87 -5.33 12.74 -13.79
CA LEU A 87 -4.05 12.42 -13.17
C LEU A 87 -2.93 12.36 -14.21
N ASP A 88 -1.70 12.50 -13.74
CA ASP A 88 -0.52 12.37 -14.60
C ASP A 88 -0.41 10.93 -15.14
N GLU A 89 -0.02 10.77 -16.42
CA GLU A 89 0.05 9.44 -17.07
C GLU A 89 0.90 8.44 -16.30
N LYS A 90 1.98 8.92 -15.66
CA LYS A 90 2.85 8.10 -14.81
C LYS A 90 2.09 7.55 -13.59
N VAL A 91 1.24 8.37 -12.96
CA VAL A 91 0.40 7.95 -11.82
C VAL A 91 -0.62 6.91 -12.28
N ILE A 92 -1.35 7.19 -13.36
CA ILE A 92 -2.32 6.27 -13.96
C ILE A 92 -1.67 4.92 -14.28
N GLY A 93 -0.55 4.94 -14.98
CA GLY A 93 0.16 3.74 -15.40
C GLY A 93 0.68 2.89 -14.23
N GLN A 94 1.21 3.52 -13.17
CA GLN A 94 1.68 2.79 -11.99
C GLN A 94 0.50 2.23 -11.17
N SER A 95 -0.56 3.01 -10.94
CA SER A 95 -1.76 2.54 -10.26
C SER A 95 -2.40 1.35 -10.98
N LYS A 96 -2.52 1.41 -12.31
CA LYS A 96 -3.03 0.28 -13.12
C LYS A 96 -2.18 -0.98 -12.96
N LYS A 97 -0.85 -0.87 -12.94
CA LYS A 97 0.03 -2.03 -12.70
C LYS A 97 -0.23 -2.68 -11.35
N ILE A 98 -0.46 -1.89 -10.31
CA ILE A 98 -0.74 -2.41 -8.96
C ILE A 98 -2.07 -3.16 -8.95
N PHE A 99 -3.13 -2.57 -9.51
CA PHE A 99 -4.43 -3.23 -9.63
C PHE A 99 -4.40 -4.48 -10.52
N ASP A 100 -3.64 -4.45 -11.62
CA ASP A 100 -3.45 -5.61 -12.49
C ASP A 100 -2.78 -6.77 -11.75
N ARG A 101 -1.77 -6.47 -10.91
CA ARG A 101 -1.08 -7.45 -10.08
C ARG A 101 -2.03 -8.06 -9.03
N LEU A 102 -2.85 -7.23 -8.37
CA LEU A 102 -3.90 -7.69 -7.46
C LEU A 102 -4.87 -8.64 -8.16
N ALA A 103 -5.45 -8.21 -9.27
CA ALA A 103 -6.41 -9.03 -10.00
C ALA A 103 -5.79 -10.33 -10.54
N THR A 104 -4.52 -10.30 -10.93
CA THR A 104 -3.79 -11.52 -11.33
C THR A 104 -3.62 -12.49 -10.16
N ALA A 105 -3.28 -11.99 -8.96
CA ALA A 105 -3.16 -12.83 -7.78
C ALA A 105 -4.50 -13.45 -7.37
N GLU A 106 -5.57 -12.66 -7.36
CA GLU A 106 -6.92 -13.15 -7.08
C GLU A 106 -7.39 -14.18 -8.14
N ALA A 107 -7.16 -13.91 -9.44
CA ALA A 107 -7.46 -14.86 -10.52
C ALA A 107 -6.79 -16.22 -10.30
N ASN A 108 -5.51 -16.21 -9.88
CA ASN A 108 -4.75 -17.43 -9.61
C ASN A 108 -5.29 -18.19 -8.40
N VAL A 109 -5.59 -17.50 -7.31
CA VAL A 109 -6.15 -18.12 -6.09
C VAL A 109 -7.53 -18.73 -6.38
N HIS A 110 -8.36 -18.03 -7.15
CA HIS A 110 -9.70 -18.45 -7.49
C HIS A 110 -9.81 -19.35 -8.73
N GLN A 111 -8.70 -19.60 -9.43
CA GLN A 111 -8.62 -20.41 -10.65
C GLN A 111 -9.65 -19.99 -11.70
N MET A 112 -9.71 -18.67 -11.98
CA MET A 112 -10.67 -18.08 -12.91
C MET A 112 -10.00 -17.04 -13.83
N PRO A 113 -10.63 -16.68 -14.96
CA PRO A 113 -10.14 -15.61 -15.80
C PRO A 113 -10.05 -14.27 -15.03
N LYS A 114 -9.00 -13.49 -15.28
CA LYS A 114 -8.82 -12.16 -14.67
C LYS A 114 -10.01 -11.21 -14.91
N SER A 115 -10.70 -11.36 -16.03
CA SER A 115 -11.91 -10.58 -16.37
C SER A 115 -13.11 -10.88 -15.45
N GLU A 116 -13.13 -12.04 -14.80
CA GLU A 116 -14.22 -12.49 -13.91
C GLU A 116 -13.88 -12.29 -12.42
N VAL A 117 -12.69 -11.77 -12.12
CA VAL A 117 -12.27 -11.51 -10.74
C VAL A 117 -13.13 -10.43 -10.12
N HIS A 118 -13.69 -10.77 -8.96
CA HIS A 118 -14.28 -9.83 -8.03
C HIS A 118 -13.26 -9.53 -6.93
N LEU A 119 -12.76 -8.30 -6.90
CA LEU A 119 -11.81 -7.86 -5.87
C LEU A 119 -12.56 -7.61 -4.55
N HIS A 120 -12.96 -8.68 -3.86
CA HIS A 120 -13.87 -8.60 -2.69
C HIS A 120 -13.34 -7.71 -1.55
N GLU A 121 -12.02 -7.64 -1.39
CA GLU A 121 -11.37 -6.91 -0.28
C GLU A 121 -10.58 -5.70 -0.77
N VAL A 122 -10.45 -5.51 -2.08
CA VAL A 122 -9.54 -4.53 -2.70
C VAL A 122 -10.21 -3.65 -3.78
N SER A 123 -11.50 -3.91 -4.10
CA SER A 123 -12.33 -2.99 -4.93
C SER A 123 -12.93 -1.84 -4.14
N ALA A 124 -12.80 -1.85 -2.82
CA ALA A 124 -13.32 -0.80 -1.97
C ALA A 124 -12.54 0.51 -2.15
N ILE A 125 -13.23 1.62 -1.90
CA ILE A 125 -12.69 2.96 -2.12
C ILE A 125 -11.44 3.24 -1.27
N ASP A 126 -11.30 2.59 -0.12
CA ASP A 126 -10.10 2.64 0.72
C ASP A 126 -8.85 2.17 -0.02
N SER A 127 -8.93 1.03 -0.71
CA SER A 127 -7.82 0.49 -1.49
C SER A 127 -7.48 1.36 -2.70
N ILE A 128 -8.48 1.99 -3.32
CA ILE A 128 -8.25 2.97 -4.40
C ILE A 128 -7.49 4.19 -3.88
N VAL A 129 -7.95 4.76 -2.77
CA VAL A 129 -7.31 5.93 -2.15
C VAL A 129 -5.90 5.60 -1.68
N ASP A 130 -5.69 4.45 -1.06
CA ASP A 130 -4.38 4.00 -0.59
C ASP A 130 -3.40 3.81 -1.75
N ILE A 131 -3.79 3.09 -2.80
CA ILE A 131 -2.92 2.79 -3.95
C ILE A 131 -2.62 4.08 -4.72
N VAL A 132 -3.66 4.81 -5.15
CA VAL A 132 -3.48 6.00 -5.99
C VAL A 132 -2.81 7.12 -5.20
N GLY A 133 -3.21 7.31 -3.94
CA GLY A 133 -2.59 8.28 -3.04
C GLY A 133 -1.11 7.98 -2.80
N SER A 134 -0.73 6.71 -2.62
CA SER A 134 0.67 6.32 -2.45
C SER A 134 1.50 6.59 -3.71
N VAL A 135 0.97 6.26 -4.88
CA VAL A 135 1.64 6.55 -6.17
C VAL A 135 1.79 8.06 -6.38
N ILE A 136 0.76 8.85 -6.05
CA ILE A 136 0.83 10.31 -6.08
C ILE A 136 1.93 10.82 -5.14
N ALA A 137 2.00 10.33 -3.91
CA ALA A 137 2.99 10.78 -2.94
C ALA A 137 4.43 10.42 -3.37
N LEU A 138 4.64 9.23 -3.93
CA LEU A 138 5.92 8.84 -4.53
C LEU A 138 6.32 9.73 -5.72
N ASP A 139 5.34 10.14 -6.53
CA ASP A 139 5.56 11.04 -7.64
C ASP A 139 5.92 12.46 -7.18
N ILE A 140 5.20 13.02 -6.19
CA ILE A 140 5.54 14.30 -5.54
C ILE A 140 6.96 14.28 -4.97
N LEU A 141 7.35 13.16 -4.34
CA LEU A 141 8.69 12.96 -3.81
C LEU A 141 9.75 12.84 -4.91
N ASN A 142 9.38 12.71 -6.19
CA ASN A 142 10.29 12.45 -7.30
C ASN A 142 11.16 11.21 -7.07
N VAL A 143 10.57 10.14 -6.50
CA VAL A 143 11.28 8.87 -6.31
C VAL A 143 11.54 8.23 -7.66
N GLU A 144 12.81 7.93 -7.94
CA GLU A 144 13.23 7.26 -9.17
C GLU A 144 13.29 5.75 -9.01
N LYS A 145 13.65 5.27 -7.82
CA LYS A 145 13.78 3.83 -7.55
C LYS A 145 13.32 3.46 -6.15
N ILE A 146 12.61 2.35 -6.06
CA ILE A 146 12.11 1.80 -4.79
C ILE A 146 12.85 0.49 -4.50
N PHE A 147 13.26 0.32 -3.25
CA PHE A 147 13.77 -0.95 -2.71
C PHE A 147 13.04 -1.25 -1.40
N ALA A 148 13.01 -2.50 -0.99
CA ALA A 148 12.39 -2.88 0.27
C ALA A 148 13.23 -3.88 1.06
N SER A 149 13.07 -3.89 2.38
CA SER A 149 13.58 -4.97 3.22
C SER A 149 12.82 -6.27 2.99
N PRO A 150 13.31 -7.43 3.47
CA PRO A 150 12.47 -8.62 3.58
C PRO A 150 11.16 -8.32 4.32
N ILE A 151 10.03 -8.76 3.79
CA ILE A 151 8.72 -8.38 4.33
C ILE A 151 8.39 -9.26 5.54
N SER A 152 8.21 -8.64 6.72
CA SER A 152 7.73 -9.34 7.91
C SER A 152 6.26 -9.75 7.76
N VAL A 153 5.98 -11.05 7.79
CA VAL A 153 4.63 -11.60 7.75
C VAL A 153 4.20 -12.13 9.13
N GLY A 154 2.90 -12.11 9.39
CA GLY A 154 2.30 -12.65 10.61
C GLY A 154 1.93 -14.13 10.51
N THR A 155 1.26 -14.65 11.53
CA THR A 155 0.78 -16.04 11.62
C THR A 155 -0.69 -16.11 12.06
N GLY A 156 -1.25 -17.32 12.04
CA GLY A 156 -2.56 -17.61 12.59
C GLY A 156 -3.65 -17.51 11.54
N PHE A 157 -4.81 -17.00 11.93
CA PHE A 157 -5.97 -16.91 11.06
C PHE A 157 -6.66 -15.54 11.21
N VAL A 158 -7.24 -15.05 10.12
CA VAL A 158 -8.06 -13.83 10.07
C VAL A 158 -9.44 -14.17 9.53
N ARG A 159 -10.47 -13.49 10.01
CA ARG A 159 -11.83 -13.62 9.48
C ARG A 159 -12.06 -12.54 8.44
N CYS A 160 -12.43 -12.95 7.24
CA CYS A 160 -12.60 -12.11 6.07
C CYS A 160 -13.88 -12.51 5.31
N SER A 161 -14.12 -11.92 4.13
CA SER A 161 -15.30 -12.21 3.30
C SER A 161 -15.40 -13.68 2.90
N HIS A 162 -14.25 -14.34 2.75
CA HIS A 162 -14.12 -15.75 2.43
C HIS A 162 -14.12 -16.68 3.66
N GLY A 163 -14.45 -16.15 4.84
CA GLY A 163 -14.47 -16.91 6.09
C GLY A 163 -13.15 -16.82 6.86
N LEU A 164 -12.77 -17.91 7.54
CA LEU A 164 -11.55 -17.96 8.33
C LEU A 164 -10.37 -18.37 7.44
N MET A 165 -9.43 -17.45 7.21
CA MET A 165 -8.30 -17.63 6.32
C MET A 165 -6.98 -17.71 7.08
N PRO A 166 -5.99 -18.49 6.61
CA PRO A 166 -4.65 -18.48 7.18
C PRO A 166 -4.01 -17.10 6.99
N VAL A 167 -3.02 -16.76 7.81
CA VAL A 167 -2.22 -15.54 7.66
C VAL A 167 -0.79 -15.93 7.24
N PRO A 168 -0.25 -15.36 6.15
CA PRO A 168 -0.92 -14.48 5.17
C PRO A 168 -2.11 -15.15 4.47
N VAL A 169 -3.12 -14.35 4.13
CA VAL A 169 -4.28 -14.83 3.34
C VAL A 169 -3.82 -15.29 1.95
N PRO A 170 -4.55 -16.21 1.28
CA PRO A 170 -4.12 -16.79 0.00
C PRO A 170 -3.74 -15.75 -1.07
N GLY A 171 -4.54 -14.70 -1.26
CA GLY A 171 -4.24 -13.60 -2.20
C GLY A 171 -2.94 -12.86 -1.87
N THR A 172 -2.72 -12.55 -0.58
CA THR A 172 -1.45 -11.96 -0.11
C THR A 172 -0.27 -12.90 -0.33
N MET A 173 -0.42 -14.20 -0.06
CA MET A 173 0.66 -15.16 -0.30
C MET A 173 1.00 -15.28 -1.79
N GLU A 174 0.00 -15.25 -2.66
CA GLU A 174 0.19 -15.25 -4.11
C GLU A 174 0.99 -14.02 -4.58
N LEU A 175 0.68 -12.83 -4.04
CA LEU A 175 1.41 -11.59 -4.35
C LEU A 175 2.88 -11.63 -3.91
N LEU A 176 3.17 -12.36 -2.83
CA LEU A 176 4.49 -12.49 -2.22
C LEU A 176 5.37 -13.58 -2.85
N LYS A 177 4.91 -14.26 -3.91
CA LYS A 177 5.78 -15.16 -4.70
C LYS A 177 7.01 -14.40 -5.20
N ASP A 178 8.15 -15.07 -5.15
CA ASP A 178 9.48 -14.55 -5.52
C ASP A 178 9.98 -13.37 -4.66
N VAL A 179 9.31 -13.08 -3.54
CA VAL A 179 9.71 -12.05 -2.58
C VAL A 179 10.32 -12.69 -1.33
N THR A 180 11.39 -12.08 -0.81
CA THR A 180 11.97 -12.53 0.46
C THR A 180 11.06 -12.12 1.62
N ILE A 181 10.48 -13.10 2.31
CA ILE A 181 9.63 -12.88 3.48
C ILE A 181 10.33 -13.32 4.77
N ARG A 182 9.93 -12.72 5.89
CA ARG A 182 10.34 -13.09 7.24
C ARG A 182 9.12 -13.48 8.06
N GLN A 183 9.04 -14.75 8.44
CA GLN A 183 7.97 -15.22 9.31
C GLN A 183 8.18 -14.73 10.76
N THR A 184 7.21 -14.00 11.29
CA THR A 184 7.19 -13.60 12.71
C THR A 184 6.33 -14.56 13.54
N GLN A 185 6.31 -14.40 14.87
CA GLN A 185 5.39 -15.12 15.77
C GLN A 185 4.09 -14.34 16.06
N ILE A 186 3.93 -13.15 15.46
CA ILE A 186 2.80 -12.27 15.74
C ILE A 186 1.54 -12.85 15.09
N ARG A 187 0.52 -13.16 15.90
CA ARG A 187 -0.73 -13.81 15.45
C ARG A 187 -1.75 -12.80 14.90
N LYS A 188 -1.32 -11.99 13.94
CA LYS A 188 -2.11 -10.96 13.26
C LYS A 188 -1.69 -10.87 11.80
N GLU A 189 -2.58 -10.41 10.94
CA GLU A 189 -2.22 -10.02 9.58
C GLU A 189 -1.35 -8.75 9.62
N LEU A 190 -0.07 -8.91 9.30
CA LEU A 190 0.90 -7.81 9.21
C LEU A 190 1.02 -7.25 7.78
N VAL A 191 0.67 -8.07 6.79
CA VAL A 191 0.73 -7.70 5.38
C VAL A 191 -0.67 -7.84 4.80
N THR A 192 -1.25 -6.75 4.33
CA THR A 192 -2.54 -6.78 3.64
C THR A 192 -2.34 -7.00 2.14
N PRO A 193 -3.36 -7.49 1.41
CA PRO A 193 -3.28 -7.61 -0.05
C PRO A 193 -2.87 -6.30 -0.73
N THR A 194 -3.46 -5.17 -0.32
CA THR A 194 -3.14 -3.83 -0.83
C THR A 194 -1.67 -3.46 -0.61
N GLY A 195 -1.17 -3.65 0.62
CA GLY A 195 0.24 -3.36 0.94
C GLY A 195 1.21 -4.24 0.16
N ALA A 196 0.93 -5.55 0.06
CA ALA A 196 1.72 -6.48 -0.73
C ALA A 196 1.73 -6.08 -2.22
N ALA A 197 0.58 -5.74 -2.79
CA ALA A 197 0.48 -5.35 -4.19
C ALA A 197 1.27 -4.08 -4.51
N ILE A 198 1.20 -3.06 -3.66
CA ILE A 198 1.97 -1.83 -3.84
C ILE A 198 3.46 -2.16 -3.89
N ILE A 199 3.99 -2.83 -2.86
CA ILE A 199 5.44 -2.99 -2.75
C ILE A 199 6.00 -3.99 -3.75
N THR A 200 5.28 -5.08 -4.04
CA THR A 200 5.73 -6.10 -5.01
C THR A 200 5.60 -5.65 -6.45
N THR A 201 4.79 -4.62 -6.74
CA THR A 201 4.74 -3.99 -8.06
C THR A 201 5.82 -2.94 -8.24
N LEU A 202 6.05 -2.10 -7.22
CA LEU A 202 6.87 -0.90 -7.35
C LEU A 202 8.34 -1.10 -7.00
N ALA A 203 8.66 -2.03 -6.09
CA ALA A 203 10.04 -2.25 -5.67
C ALA A 203 10.87 -2.92 -6.78
N ALA A 204 12.06 -2.38 -7.02
CA ALA A 204 13.03 -2.94 -7.95
C ALA A 204 13.80 -4.14 -7.36
N GLY A 205 13.68 -4.37 -6.05
CA GLY A 205 14.32 -5.50 -5.38
C GLY A 205 14.09 -5.50 -3.87
N PHE A 206 14.24 -6.68 -3.29
CA PHE A 206 14.08 -6.94 -1.86
C PHE A 206 15.43 -7.36 -1.26
N GLY A 207 15.85 -6.70 -0.18
CA GLY A 207 17.15 -6.96 0.43
C GLY A 207 17.60 -5.83 1.36
N PRO A 208 18.90 -5.80 1.71
CA PRO A 208 19.48 -4.71 2.48
C PRO A 208 19.29 -3.35 1.81
N MET A 209 19.19 -2.29 2.61
CA MET A 209 19.15 -0.92 2.11
C MET A 209 20.43 -0.63 1.30
N PRO A 210 20.33 -0.10 0.07
CA PRO A 210 21.50 0.30 -0.68
C PRO A 210 22.19 1.48 0.01
N GLU A 211 23.48 1.67 -0.29
CA GLU A 211 24.19 2.87 0.15
C GLU A 211 23.52 4.13 -0.41
N LEU A 212 23.13 5.03 0.49
CA LEU A 212 22.49 6.31 0.19
C LEU A 212 22.76 7.31 1.31
N THR A 213 22.67 8.60 0.99
CA THR A 213 22.57 9.67 1.98
C THR A 213 21.11 9.83 2.36
N VAL A 214 20.77 9.56 3.63
CA VAL A 214 19.40 9.71 4.15
C VAL A 214 19.04 11.20 4.16
N MET A 215 17.89 11.53 3.57
CA MET A 215 17.34 12.90 3.56
C MET A 215 16.14 13.03 4.48
N GLN A 216 15.22 12.06 4.43
CA GLN A 216 13.98 12.07 5.19
C GLN A 216 13.62 10.65 5.62
N THR A 217 12.88 10.53 6.71
CA THR A 217 12.27 9.28 7.15
C THR A 217 10.82 9.56 7.51
N GLY A 218 9.93 8.64 7.15
CA GLY A 218 8.52 8.70 7.52
C GLY A 218 8.05 7.37 8.07
N TYR A 219 7.11 7.41 9.00
CA TYR A 219 6.49 6.26 9.64
C TYR A 219 4.99 6.26 9.40
N GLY A 220 4.49 5.21 8.77
CA GLY A 220 3.07 4.99 8.54
C GLY A 220 2.50 4.04 9.56
N ALA A 221 1.50 4.49 10.32
CA ALA A 221 0.97 3.74 11.44
C ALA A 221 -0.21 2.86 11.06
N GLY A 222 -0.09 1.56 11.36
CA GLY A 222 -1.19 0.62 11.19
C GLY A 222 -2.25 0.78 12.28
N SER A 223 -3.47 0.32 11.99
CA SER A 223 -4.60 0.50 12.89
C SER A 223 -4.51 -0.25 14.23
N ARG A 224 -3.75 -1.35 14.29
CA ARG A 224 -3.67 -2.22 15.47
C ARG A 224 -2.51 -1.83 16.39
N ASP A 225 -2.67 -2.06 17.69
CA ASP A 225 -1.54 -2.09 18.62
C ASP A 225 -1.02 -3.52 18.75
N LEU A 226 0.28 -3.69 18.59
CA LEU A 226 0.98 -4.96 18.73
C LEU A 226 1.85 -4.87 19.99
N PRO A 227 1.78 -5.84 20.92
CA PRO A 227 2.62 -5.83 22.12
C PRO A 227 4.10 -6.12 21.81
N GLU A 228 4.40 -6.85 20.73
CA GLU A 228 5.76 -7.30 20.40
C GLU A 228 6.59 -6.26 19.64
N THR A 229 5.95 -5.37 18.87
CA THR A 229 6.65 -4.43 17.99
C THR A 229 5.77 -3.22 17.67
N PRO A 230 6.31 -2.03 17.38
CA PRO A 230 5.50 -0.94 16.86
C PRO A 230 4.88 -1.31 15.50
N ASN A 231 3.57 -1.18 15.38
CA ASN A 231 2.84 -1.40 14.12
C ASN A 231 3.03 -0.22 13.17
N LEU A 232 4.24 -0.09 12.63
CA LEU A 232 4.66 0.99 11.75
C LEU A 232 5.37 0.42 10.52
N LEU A 233 5.16 1.07 9.38
CA LEU A 233 5.99 0.94 8.19
C LEU A 233 6.95 2.13 8.18
N ARG A 234 8.24 1.89 7.99
CA ARG A 234 9.22 2.97 7.82
C ARG A 234 9.59 3.14 6.36
N VAL A 235 9.54 4.37 5.85
CA VAL A 235 10.07 4.75 4.55
C VAL A 235 11.25 5.68 4.75
N ILE A 236 12.36 5.38 4.08
CA ILE A 236 13.59 6.17 4.11
C ILE A 236 13.79 6.74 2.71
N ILE A 237 13.79 8.07 2.60
CA ILE A 237 14.09 8.78 1.36
C ILE A 237 15.56 9.20 1.40
N GLY A 238 16.29 8.92 0.32
CA GLY A 238 17.66 9.37 0.21
C GLY A 238 18.20 9.38 -1.20
N GLU A 239 19.42 9.89 -1.34
CA GLU A 239 20.10 9.98 -2.61
C GLU A 239 21.28 9.02 -2.67
N LYS A 240 21.30 8.22 -3.72
CA LYS A 240 22.51 7.49 -4.10
C LYS A 240 23.35 8.38 -4.99
N LYS A 241 24.58 8.67 -4.54
CA LYS A 241 25.61 9.28 -5.40
C LYS A 241 25.89 8.30 -6.53
N THR A 242 25.59 8.71 -7.76
CA THR A 242 26.17 8.08 -8.94
C THR A 242 27.67 8.39 -8.92
N ALA A 243 28.49 7.34 -8.90
CA ALA A 243 29.93 7.44 -9.08
C ALA A 243 30.26 7.99 -10.48
#